data_AF-A0A529NUA6-F1
#
_entry.id   AF-A0A529NUA6-F1
#
_cell.length_a   1.000
_cell.length_b   1.000
_cell.length_c   1.000
_cell.angle_alpha   90.00
_cell.angle_beta   90.00
_cell.angle_gamma   90.00
#
_symmetry.space_group_name_H-M   'P 1'
#
loop_
_entity.id
_entity.type
_entity.pdbx_description
1 polymer ?
#
loop_
_entity_poly.entity_id
_entity_poly.type
_entity_poly.pdbx_seq_one_letter_code
_entity_poly.pdbx_strand_id
1 'polypeptide(L)'
;NPQAWTTGDVPNDWEFRLFDDDYDHFEQHMAQAIERVPALAHAGVKQMINGPESFTPDGNFILGAAPECANMFVGAGFNAFGIASGGGAGWVLAQWVVDGEAPLDLWVVDIRRFSNLHRDRQWVRDRTLEAYGKHYTIGFPHEEYLSGRPRIVSPLYERLRQHRAVFGSKLGWERPNWFAPDAVEPQDIYSMGRQNWFPAVGEEHRHVREKVGIFDQSSFAKY
;
A
#
# COMPACT_ATOMS: atom_id res chain seq x y z
N ASN A 1 7.81 0.67 13.77
CA ASN A 1 9.07 1.25 13.30
C ASN A 1 9.74 0.27 12.33
N PRO A 2 9.21 0.06 11.12
CA PRO A 2 9.78 -0.97 10.26
C PRO A 2 11.22 -0.69 9.87
N GLN A 3 12.01 -1.75 9.80
CA GLN A 3 13.38 -1.73 9.30
C GLN A 3 13.39 -2.38 7.90
N ALA A 4 13.97 -1.68 6.92
CA ALA A 4 14.13 -2.22 5.58
C ALA A 4 15.40 -3.08 5.47
N TRP A 5 15.42 -3.97 4.48
CA TRP A 5 16.67 -4.53 3.98
C TRP A 5 17.55 -3.42 3.38
N THR A 6 18.76 -3.26 3.89
CA THR A 6 19.66 -2.13 3.52
C THR A 6 20.91 -2.55 2.76
N THR A 7 21.23 -3.84 2.69
CA THR A 7 22.52 -4.34 2.16
C THR A 7 22.52 -4.57 0.65
N GLY A 8 21.61 -3.93 -0.08
CA GLY A 8 21.49 -4.08 -1.54
C GLY A 8 20.57 -5.23 -1.92
N ASP A 9 21.04 -6.11 -2.80
CA ASP A 9 20.31 -7.32 -3.17
C ASP A 9 20.44 -8.40 -2.10
N VAL A 10 19.43 -9.27 -2.02
CA VAL A 10 19.49 -10.43 -1.13
C VAL A 10 20.56 -11.39 -1.68
N PRO A 11 21.54 -11.82 -0.86
CA PRO A 11 22.53 -12.80 -1.29
C PRO A 11 21.88 -14.08 -1.80
N ASN A 12 22.45 -14.67 -2.86
CA ASN A 12 21.91 -15.90 -3.46
C ASN A 12 21.96 -17.12 -2.52
N ASP A 13 22.81 -17.08 -1.49
CA ASP A 13 22.97 -18.12 -0.47
C ASP A 13 22.24 -17.78 0.85
N TRP A 14 21.33 -16.80 0.81
CA TRP A 14 20.49 -16.44 1.96
C TRP A 14 19.31 -17.41 2.10
N GLU A 15 19.52 -18.50 2.82
CA GLU A 15 18.51 -19.50 3.13
C GLU A 15 18.70 -20.05 4.55
N PHE A 16 17.60 -20.39 5.23
CA PHE A 16 17.62 -20.90 6.61
C PHE A 16 18.41 -20.05 7.61
N ARG A 17 18.44 -18.73 7.39
CA ARG A 17 19.12 -17.74 8.22
C ARG A 17 18.13 -16.77 8.85
N LEU A 18 18.51 -16.28 10.02
CA LEU A 18 17.87 -15.18 10.72
C LEU A 18 18.87 -14.02 10.83
N PHE A 19 18.36 -12.82 11.05
CA PHE A 19 19.16 -11.71 11.53
C PHE A 19 19.51 -11.92 13.01
N ASP A 20 20.46 -11.11 13.50
CA ASP A 20 20.74 -11.04 14.93
C ASP A 20 19.50 -10.57 15.70
N ASP A 21 19.42 -10.99 16.97
CA ASP A 21 18.37 -10.56 17.88
C ASP A 21 18.42 -9.04 18.08
N ASP A 22 17.26 -8.37 18.00
CA ASP A 22 17.12 -6.93 18.21
C ASP A 22 16.08 -6.67 19.32
N TYR A 23 16.52 -6.82 20.58
CA TYR A 23 15.68 -6.63 21.76
C TYR A 23 15.28 -5.17 21.96
N ASP A 24 16.16 -4.23 21.62
CA ASP A 24 15.91 -2.78 21.77
C ASP A 24 14.76 -2.34 20.84
N HIS A 25 14.75 -2.83 19.60
CA HIS A 25 13.65 -2.55 18.69
C HIS A 25 12.32 -3.17 19.18
N PHE A 26 12.37 -4.39 19.71
CA PHE A 26 11.19 -5.12 20.17
C PHE A 26 10.63 -4.63 21.52
N GLU A 27 11.45 -3.97 22.35
CA GLU A 27 11.11 -3.53 23.71
C GLU A 27 9.78 -2.76 23.78
N GLN A 28 9.55 -1.85 22.82
CA GLN A 28 8.32 -1.05 22.75
C GLN A 28 7.04 -1.91 22.70
N HIS A 29 7.10 -3.08 22.07
CA HIS A 29 5.99 -4.01 21.95
C HIS A 29 5.89 -4.90 23.18
N MET A 30 7.02 -5.37 23.72
CA MET A 30 7.05 -6.19 24.93
C MET A 30 6.48 -5.43 26.14
N ALA A 31 6.84 -4.16 26.33
CA ALA A 31 6.28 -3.33 27.41
C ALA A 31 4.74 -3.25 27.34
N GLN A 32 4.19 -3.06 26.14
CA GLN A 32 2.75 -3.03 25.89
C GLN A 32 2.07 -4.39 26.04
N ALA A 33 2.79 -5.48 25.75
CA ALA A 33 2.30 -6.85 25.90
C ALA A 33 2.23 -7.26 27.38
N ILE A 34 3.23 -6.90 28.19
CA ILE A 34 3.23 -7.16 29.65
C ILE A 34 2.06 -6.47 30.32
N GLU A 35 1.76 -5.21 29.97
CA GLU A 35 0.60 -4.50 30.52
C GLU A 35 -0.72 -5.24 30.25
N ARG A 36 -0.84 -5.87 29.06
CA ARG A 36 -2.03 -6.64 28.68
C ARG A 36 -2.05 -8.05 29.27
N VAL A 37 -0.87 -8.67 29.43
CA VAL A 37 -0.70 -10.04 29.92
C VAL A 37 0.43 -10.05 30.96
N PRO A 38 0.14 -9.71 32.24
CA PRO A 38 1.16 -9.51 33.28
C PRO A 38 2.06 -10.72 33.54
N ALA A 39 1.59 -11.94 33.27
CA ALA A 39 2.40 -13.15 33.40
C ALA A 39 3.67 -13.15 32.54
N LEU A 40 3.70 -12.38 31.43
CA LEU A 40 4.87 -12.24 30.57
C LEU A 40 6.08 -11.63 31.29
N ALA A 41 5.86 -10.83 32.34
CA ALA A 41 6.94 -10.23 33.15
C ALA A 41 7.83 -11.27 33.86
N HIS A 42 7.34 -12.50 34.02
CA HIS A 42 8.02 -13.57 34.76
C HIS A 42 8.28 -14.83 33.95
N ALA A 43 7.72 -14.93 32.74
CA ALA A 43 7.83 -16.13 31.90
C ALA A 43 9.26 -16.35 31.34
N GLY A 44 10.03 -15.28 31.15
CA GLY A 44 11.33 -15.30 30.47
C GLY A 44 11.21 -15.45 28.94
N VAL A 45 12.29 -15.15 28.22
CA VAL A 45 12.37 -15.31 26.76
C VAL A 45 13.16 -16.56 26.44
N LYS A 46 12.54 -17.52 25.73
CA LYS A 46 13.23 -18.74 25.27
C LYS A 46 14.07 -18.49 24.01
N GLN A 47 13.51 -17.73 23.07
CA GLN A 47 14.12 -17.45 21.78
C GLN A 47 13.48 -16.20 21.17
N MET A 48 14.29 -15.37 20.51
CA MET A 48 13.85 -14.31 19.62
C MET A 48 14.03 -14.80 18.17
N ILE A 49 13.09 -14.44 17.29
CA ILE A 49 13.16 -14.77 15.87
C ILE A 49 13.08 -13.46 15.11
N ASN A 50 14.21 -13.06 14.52
CA ASN A 50 14.31 -11.90 13.65
C ASN A 50 14.56 -12.37 12.22
N GLY A 51 13.52 -12.43 11.40
CA GLY A 51 13.59 -12.98 10.04
C GLY A 51 13.15 -11.97 8.98
N PRO A 52 13.64 -12.09 7.75
CA PRO A 52 13.13 -11.28 6.64
C PRO A 52 11.75 -11.77 6.20
N GLU A 53 10.96 -10.83 5.68
CA GLU A 53 9.68 -11.11 5.04
C GLU A 53 9.52 -10.18 3.83
N SER A 54 8.81 -10.66 2.81
CA SER A 54 8.55 -9.92 1.58
C SER A 54 7.26 -9.13 1.68
N PHE A 55 7.38 -7.81 1.63
CA PHE A 55 6.25 -6.89 1.58
C PHE A 55 6.16 -6.14 0.26
N THR A 56 4.95 -5.72 -0.08
CA THR A 56 4.62 -4.92 -1.26
C THR A 56 4.19 -3.51 -0.85
N PRO A 57 4.29 -2.51 -1.75
CA PRO A 57 3.98 -1.12 -1.43
C PRO A 57 2.48 -0.83 -1.18
N ASP A 58 1.61 -1.83 -1.36
CA ASP A 58 0.19 -1.74 -1.08
C ASP A 58 -0.31 -2.74 -0.02
N GLY A 59 0.62 -3.49 0.59
CA GLY A 59 0.30 -4.50 1.62
C GLY A 59 -0.43 -5.75 1.10
N ASN A 60 -0.60 -5.90 -0.23
CA ASN A 60 -1.25 -7.05 -0.85
C ASN A 60 -0.26 -7.91 -1.62
N PHE A 61 -0.46 -9.23 -1.61
CA PHE A 61 0.41 -10.14 -2.34
C PHE A 61 0.22 -10.07 -3.86
N ILE A 62 1.10 -10.73 -4.60
CA ILE A 62 1.17 -10.67 -6.06
C ILE A 62 0.84 -12.05 -6.61
N LEU A 63 -0.22 -12.13 -7.41
CA LEU A 63 -0.59 -13.29 -8.22
C LEU A 63 -0.71 -12.90 -9.69
N GLY A 64 -0.42 -13.84 -10.58
CA GLY A 64 -0.90 -13.80 -11.96
C GLY A 64 0.17 -13.98 -13.02
N ALA A 65 -0.28 -13.97 -14.28
CA ALA A 65 0.59 -14.11 -15.43
C ALA A 65 1.49 -12.88 -15.63
N ALA A 66 2.79 -13.09 -15.79
CA ALA A 66 3.77 -12.04 -16.00
C ALA A 66 3.56 -11.36 -17.37
N PRO A 67 3.30 -10.05 -17.44
CA PRO A 67 3.00 -9.36 -18.70
C PRO A 67 4.16 -9.40 -19.72
N GLU A 68 5.39 -9.40 -19.22
CA GLU A 68 6.61 -9.35 -20.04
C GLU A 68 7.20 -10.72 -20.37
N CYS A 69 6.63 -11.82 -19.83
CA CYS A 69 7.18 -13.16 -19.99
C CYS A 69 6.08 -14.20 -20.25
N ALA A 70 6.04 -14.73 -21.47
CA ALA A 70 5.09 -15.77 -21.85
C ALA A 70 5.28 -17.03 -21.00
N ASN A 71 4.17 -17.65 -20.58
CA ASN A 71 4.11 -18.87 -19.77
C ASN A 71 4.78 -18.74 -18.38
N MET A 72 4.93 -17.53 -17.84
CA MET A 72 5.42 -17.29 -16.49
C MET A 72 4.29 -16.77 -15.61
N PHE A 73 4.12 -17.38 -14.44
CA PHE A 73 3.19 -16.93 -13.40
C PHE A 73 3.97 -16.54 -12.15
N VAL A 74 3.49 -15.52 -11.46
CA VAL A 74 4.10 -14.97 -10.24
C VAL A 74 3.18 -15.22 -9.06
N GLY A 75 3.75 -15.74 -7.98
CA GLY A 75 3.14 -15.83 -6.66
C GLY A 75 4.16 -15.34 -5.62
N ALA A 76 4.08 -14.07 -5.21
CA ALA A 76 5.15 -13.44 -4.43
C ALA A 76 4.64 -12.34 -3.48
N GLY A 77 5.52 -11.90 -2.58
CA GLY A 77 5.27 -10.75 -1.71
C GLY A 77 4.10 -10.97 -0.76
N PHE A 78 4.11 -12.06 0.01
CA PHE A 78 2.93 -12.48 0.77
C PHE A 78 2.57 -11.63 2.01
N ASN A 79 3.34 -10.57 2.32
CA ASN A 79 3.00 -9.56 3.33
C ASN A 79 2.62 -10.15 4.70
N ALA A 80 3.38 -11.13 5.21
CA ALA A 80 3.08 -11.86 6.45
C ALA A 80 1.76 -12.68 6.45
N PHE A 81 1.11 -12.87 5.31
CA PHE A 81 -0.07 -13.73 5.16
C PHE A 81 0.22 -15.07 4.47
N GLY A 82 1.48 -15.34 4.09
CA GLY A 82 1.83 -16.44 3.18
C GLY A 82 1.41 -17.82 3.67
N ILE A 83 1.51 -18.10 4.97
CA ILE A 83 1.06 -19.38 5.54
C ILE A 83 -0.47 -19.50 5.46
N ALA A 84 -1.20 -18.44 5.81
CA ALA A 84 -2.66 -18.45 5.83
C ALA A 84 -3.27 -18.48 4.42
N SER A 85 -2.67 -17.75 3.47
CA SER A 85 -3.18 -17.62 2.10
C SER A 85 -2.58 -18.63 1.12
N GLY A 86 -1.49 -19.33 1.49
CA GLY A 86 -0.70 -20.15 0.57
C GLY A 86 -1.50 -21.24 -0.15
N GLY A 87 -2.42 -21.91 0.55
CA GLY A 87 -3.28 -22.93 -0.06
C GLY A 87 -4.21 -22.35 -1.13
N GLY A 88 -4.88 -21.23 -0.83
CA GLY A 88 -5.77 -20.55 -1.76
C GLY A 88 -5.04 -19.94 -2.95
N ALA A 89 -3.91 -19.27 -2.71
CA ALA A 89 -3.06 -18.71 -3.75
C ALA A 89 -2.50 -19.78 -4.70
N GLY A 90 -2.08 -20.93 -4.16
CA GLY A 90 -1.62 -22.07 -4.96
C GLY A 90 -2.74 -22.65 -5.83
N TRP A 91 -3.93 -22.85 -5.28
CA TRP A 91 -5.10 -23.31 -6.05
C TRP A 91 -5.45 -22.35 -7.18
N VAL A 92 -5.52 -21.05 -6.89
CA VAL A 92 -5.82 -20.00 -7.88
C VAL A 92 -4.80 -20.01 -9.02
N LEU A 93 -3.49 -20.00 -8.71
CA LEU A 93 -2.46 -20.00 -9.74
C LEU A 93 -2.48 -21.28 -10.58
N ALA A 94 -2.69 -22.44 -9.95
CA ALA A 94 -2.81 -23.71 -10.67
C ALA A 94 -4.00 -23.70 -11.63
N GLN A 95 -5.18 -23.26 -11.18
CA GLN A 95 -6.36 -23.17 -12.04
C GLN A 95 -6.16 -22.17 -13.18
N TRP A 96 -5.54 -21.02 -12.90
CA TRP A 96 -5.26 -20.01 -13.91
C TRP A 96 -4.30 -20.52 -15.00
N VAL A 97 -3.31 -21.33 -14.63
CA VAL A 97 -2.43 -21.99 -15.61
C VAL A 97 -3.22 -22.97 -16.50
N VAL A 98 -4.16 -23.74 -15.93
CA VAL A 98 -4.94 -24.74 -16.66
C VAL A 98 -5.96 -24.11 -17.60
N ASP A 99 -6.72 -23.14 -17.11
CA ASP A 99 -7.86 -22.57 -17.84
C ASP A 99 -7.46 -21.37 -18.72
N GLY A 100 -6.30 -20.76 -18.47
CA GLY A 100 -5.84 -19.55 -19.16
C GLY A 100 -6.47 -18.25 -18.65
N GLU A 101 -7.38 -18.32 -17.68
CA GLU A 101 -7.99 -17.15 -17.02
C GLU A 101 -8.08 -17.32 -15.50
N ALA A 102 -8.15 -16.20 -14.78
CA ALA A 102 -8.26 -16.23 -13.32
C ALA A 102 -9.62 -16.83 -12.90
N PRO A 103 -9.66 -17.77 -11.93
CA PRO A 103 -10.91 -18.41 -11.51
C PRO A 103 -11.85 -17.51 -10.70
N LEU A 104 -11.40 -16.31 -10.32
CA LEU A 104 -12.17 -15.29 -9.60
C LEU A 104 -11.59 -13.90 -9.86
N ASP A 105 -12.29 -12.85 -9.40
CA ASP A 105 -11.77 -11.48 -9.46
C ASP A 105 -10.61 -11.31 -8.47
N LEU A 106 -9.41 -11.15 -9.04
CA LEU A 106 -8.14 -11.05 -8.32
C LEU A 106 -7.47 -9.70 -8.53
N TRP A 107 -8.17 -8.69 -9.04
CA TRP A 107 -7.52 -7.43 -9.45
C TRP A 107 -6.68 -6.77 -8.34
N VAL A 108 -7.12 -6.87 -7.09
CA VAL A 108 -6.41 -6.34 -5.92
C VAL A 108 -5.04 -6.99 -5.69
N VAL A 109 -4.86 -8.23 -6.16
CA VAL A 109 -3.62 -9.00 -6.02
C VAL A 109 -2.95 -9.30 -7.36
N ASP A 110 -3.54 -8.88 -8.49
CA ASP A 110 -2.99 -9.09 -9.83
C ASP A 110 -1.67 -8.34 -10.02
N ILE A 111 -0.67 -8.97 -10.63
CA ILE A 111 0.64 -8.35 -10.93
C ILE A 111 0.52 -7.09 -11.80
N ARG A 112 -0.50 -7.01 -12.66
CA ARG A 112 -0.75 -5.89 -13.58
C ARG A 112 -1.25 -4.63 -12.88
N ARG A 113 -1.58 -4.69 -11.59
CA ARG A 113 -1.91 -3.48 -10.82
C ARG A 113 -0.69 -2.58 -10.61
N PHE A 114 0.52 -3.10 -10.80
CA PHE A 114 1.76 -2.34 -10.73
C PHE A 114 2.19 -1.83 -12.11
N SER A 115 2.74 -0.62 -12.13
CA SER A 115 3.28 0.05 -13.31
C SER A 115 4.80 0.20 -13.26
N ASN A 116 5.41 0.76 -14.31
CA ASN A 116 6.83 1.11 -14.37
C ASN A 116 7.36 1.92 -13.17
N LEU A 117 6.49 2.63 -12.45
CA LEU A 117 6.83 3.27 -11.18
C LEU A 117 7.49 2.30 -10.20
N HIS A 118 6.99 1.07 -10.11
CA HIS A 118 7.39 0.08 -9.13
C HIS A 118 8.77 -0.55 -9.45
N ARG A 119 9.39 -0.16 -10.58
CA ARG A 119 10.80 -0.47 -10.86
C ARG A 119 11.75 0.41 -10.03
N ASP A 120 11.27 1.55 -9.52
CA ASP A 120 12.03 2.42 -8.61
C ASP A 120 12.08 1.78 -7.21
N ARG A 121 13.22 1.15 -6.90
CA ARG A 121 13.44 0.44 -5.63
C ARG A 121 13.32 1.35 -4.41
N GLN A 122 13.73 2.61 -4.52
CA GLN A 122 13.66 3.55 -3.41
C GLN A 122 12.20 3.91 -3.13
N TRP A 123 11.43 4.20 -4.18
CA TRP A 123 10.00 4.46 -4.03
C TRP A 123 9.25 3.26 -3.43
N VAL A 124 9.52 2.04 -3.94
CA VAL A 124 8.92 0.81 -3.40
C VAL A 124 9.29 0.63 -1.94
N ARG A 125 10.56 0.80 -1.57
CA ARG A 125 11.03 0.69 -0.19
C ARG A 125 10.30 1.67 0.73
N ASP A 126 10.29 2.96 0.40
CA ASP A 126 9.69 4.00 1.25
C ASP A 126 8.18 3.76 1.43
N ARG A 127 7.50 3.36 0.35
CA ARG A 127 6.07 3.05 0.38
C ARG A 127 5.75 1.78 1.16
N THR A 128 6.53 0.73 0.98
CA THR A 128 6.39 -0.53 1.72
C THR A 128 6.61 -0.32 3.22
N LEU A 129 7.57 0.53 3.62
CA LEU A 129 7.80 0.86 5.02
C LEU A 129 6.59 1.55 5.65
N GLU A 130 5.96 2.50 4.96
CA GLU A 130 4.73 3.12 5.44
C GLU A 130 3.58 2.09 5.54
N ALA A 131 3.38 1.27 4.51
CA ALA A 131 2.33 0.26 4.46
C ALA A 131 2.48 -0.76 5.61
N TYR A 132 3.69 -1.27 5.85
CA TYR A 132 3.94 -2.17 6.97
C TYR A 132 3.74 -1.47 8.33
N GLY A 133 4.19 -0.22 8.47
CA GLY A 133 3.98 0.57 9.68
C GLY A 133 2.50 0.74 10.03
N LYS A 134 1.61 0.65 9.04
CA LYS A 134 0.15 0.75 9.18
C LYS A 134 -0.56 -0.61 9.31
N HIS A 135 0.16 -1.74 9.40
CA HIS A 135 -0.46 -3.07 9.38
C HIS A 135 -1.55 -3.30 10.46
N TYR A 136 -1.42 -2.65 11.62
CA TYR A 136 -2.39 -2.71 12.72
C TYR A 136 -3.07 -1.38 13.03
N THR A 137 -2.93 -0.36 12.18
CA THR A 137 -3.67 0.90 12.37
C THR A 137 -5.14 0.72 12.00
N ILE A 138 -5.97 1.69 12.39
CA ILE A 138 -7.35 1.73 11.93
C ILE A 138 -7.32 1.98 10.42
N GLY A 139 -7.77 1.00 9.64
CA GLY A 139 -7.91 1.14 8.18
C GLY A 139 -9.13 1.99 7.84
N PHE A 140 -8.93 3.30 7.69
CA PHE A 140 -10.03 4.19 7.32
C PHE A 140 -10.35 4.10 5.83
N PRO A 141 -11.63 4.19 5.43
CA PRO A 141 -11.99 4.28 4.02
C PRO A 141 -11.34 5.50 3.36
N HIS A 142 -10.76 5.28 2.17
CA HIS A 142 -10.07 6.29 1.37
C HIS A 142 -8.79 6.88 1.98
N GLU A 143 -8.21 6.23 2.99
CA GLU A 143 -6.91 6.65 3.52
C GLU A 143 -5.84 6.67 2.42
N GLU A 144 -5.10 7.78 2.33
CA GLU A 144 -4.01 7.95 1.38
C GLU A 144 -2.67 7.78 2.11
N TYR A 145 -1.74 7.09 1.46
CA TYR A 145 -0.35 7.05 1.90
C TYR A 145 0.36 8.37 1.57
N LEU A 146 1.35 8.74 2.39
CA LEU A 146 2.12 9.99 2.24
C LEU A 146 3.49 9.75 1.59
N SER A 147 4.11 8.60 1.84
CA SER A 147 5.45 8.26 1.35
C SER A 147 5.51 8.27 -0.18
N GLY A 148 6.63 8.74 -0.73
CA GLY A 148 6.87 8.74 -2.17
C GLY A 148 5.92 9.65 -2.96
N ARG A 149 5.34 10.69 -2.33
CA ARG A 149 4.50 11.70 -2.97
C ARG A 149 5.08 13.12 -2.84
N PRO A 150 4.87 14.00 -3.84
CA PRO A 150 4.28 13.70 -5.15
C PRO A 150 5.23 12.88 -6.03
N ARG A 151 4.69 12.05 -6.93
CA ARG A 151 5.51 11.24 -7.86
C ARG A 151 5.30 11.57 -9.33
N ILE A 152 4.06 11.44 -9.81
CA ILE A 152 3.68 11.82 -11.17
C ILE A 152 2.62 12.91 -11.05
N VAL A 153 2.84 14.03 -11.73
CA VAL A 153 1.95 15.19 -11.70
C VAL A 153 1.52 15.57 -13.11
N SER A 154 0.30 16.08 -13.26
CA SER A 154 -0.16 16.63 -14.54
C SER A 154 0.41 18.03 -14.77
N PRO A 155 0.37 18.55 -16.00
CA PRO A 155 0.68 19.96 -16.28
C PRO A 155 -0.21 20.95 -15.51
N LEU A 156 -1.36 20.51 -15.00
CA LEU A 156 -2.28 21.33 -14.23
C LEU A 156 -2.01 21.29 -12.73
N TYR A 157 -1.11 20.43 -12.23
CA TYR A 157 -0.91 20.18 -10.80
C TYR A 157 -0.74 21.47 -9.98
N GLU A 158 0.19 22.34 -10.36
CA GLU A 158 0.42 23.60 -9.61
C GLU A 158 -0.80 24.53 -9.64
N ARG A 159 -1.53 24.58 -10.76
CA ARG A 159 -2.76 25.38 -10.86
C ARG A 159 -3.85 24.81 -9.97
N LEU A 160 -4.03 23.49 -9.96
CA LEU A 160 -5.02 22.82 -9.11
C LEU A 160 -4.67 22.97 -7.63
N ARG A 161 -3.37 22.89 -7.28
CA ARG A 161 -2.87 23.15 -5.92
C ARG A 161 -3.15 24.59 -5.47
N GLN A 162 -2.94 25.59 -6.34
CA GLN A 162 -3.30 26.98 -6.08
C GLN A 162 -4.81 27.18 -5.87
N HIS A 163 -5.63 26.35 -6.50
CA HIS A 163 -7.07 26.26 -6.26
C HIS A 163 -7.46 25.38 -5.06
N ARG A 164 -6.49 25.04 -4.18
CA ARG A 164 -6.69 24.29 -2.94
C ARG A 164 -7.16 22.85 -3.14
N ALA A 165 -6.73 22.22 -4.24
CA ALA A 165 -6.93 20.79 -4.44
C ALA A 165 -6.28 19.97 -3.33
N VAL A 166 -7.05 19.03 -2.78
CA VAL A 166 -6.55 17.96 -1.91
C VAL A 166 -6.32 16.73 -2.78
N PHE A 167 -5.08 16.29 -2.86
CA PHE A 167 -4.68 15.25 -3.80
C PHE A 167 -4.68 13.87 -3.16
N GLY A 168 -5.13 12.88 -3.94
CA GLY A 168 -4.88 11.46 -3.71
C GLY A 168 -3.91 10.89 -4.74
N SER A 169 -3.32 9.72 -4.43
CA SER A 169 -2.43 9.01 -5.34
C SER A 169 -3.17 7.85 -6.02
N LYS A 170 -3.11 7.78 -7.35
CA LYS A 170 -3.58 6.62 -8.13
C LYS A 170 -2.48 6.18 -9.10
N LEU A 171 -1.90 5.00 -8.87
CA LEU A 171 -0.77 4.47 -9.65
C LEU A 171 0.41 5.47 -9.77
N GLY A 172 0.64 6.27 -8.71
CA GLY A 172 1.66 7.32 -8.65
C GLY A 172 1.23 8.70 -9.15
N TRP A 173 0.08 8.82 -9.81
CA TRP A 173 -0.47 10.10 -10.22
C TRP A 173 -1.12 10.83 -9.05
N GLU A 174 -0.73 12.09 -8.87
CA GLU A 174 -1.45 13.04 -8.02
C GLU A 174 -2.73 13.49 -8.73
N ARG A 175 -3.88 13.10 -8.17
CA ARG A 175 -5.21 13.45 -8.69
C ARG A 175 -5.95 14.28 -7.63
N PRO A 176 -6.57 15.41 -8.00
CA PRO A 176 -7.47 16.09 -7.08
C PRO A 176 -8.60 15.15 -6.68
N ASN A 177 -8.73 14.87 -5.38
CA ASN A 177 -9.86 14.15 -4.83
C ASN A 177 -11.03 15.11 -4.58
N TRP A 178 -10.73 16.33 -4.11
CA TRP A 178 -11.68 17.41 -3.84
C TRP A 178 -10.94 18.75 -3.70
N PHE A 179 -11.67 19.86 -3.64
CA PHE A 179 -11.12 21.20 -3.46
C PHE A 179 -11.60 21.82 -2.14
N ALA A 180 -10.66 22.23 -1.30
CA ALA A 180 -10.99 22.76 0.01
C ALA A 180 -11.48 24.22 -0.06
N PRO A 181 -12.63 24.56 0.54
CA PRO A 181 -13.04 25.96 0.72
C PRO A 181 -11.99 26.78 1.49
N ASP A 182 -12.02 28.11 1.35
CA ASP A 182 -11.01 29.00 1.95
C ASP A 182 -10.89 28.86 3.48
N ALA A 183 -11.99 28.55 4.16
CA ALA A 183 -12.05 28.39 5.62
C ALA A 183 -11.66 26.98 6.12
N VAL A 184 -11.34 26.05 5.22
CA VAL A 184 -11.07 24.63 5.55
C VAL A 184 -9.66 24.28 5.12
N GLU A 185 -8.84 23.74 6.04
CA GLU A 185 -7.49 23.27 5.70
C GLU A 185 -7.56 22.19 4.60
N PRO A 186 -6.75 22.29 3.53
CA PRO A 186 -6.76 21.35 2.41
C PRO A 186 -6.09 20.01 2.76
N GLN A 187 -6.71 19.26 3.66
CA GLN A 187 -6.27 17.94 4.11
C GLN A 187 -7.46 17.01 4.38
N ASP A 188 -7.23 15.72 4.20
CA ASP A 188 -8.21 14.69 4.53
C ASP A 188 -8.29 14.48 6.04
N ILE A 189 -9.52 14.43 6.57
CA ILE A 189 -9.79 14.03 7.95
C ILE A 189 -10.64 12.76 7.91
N TYR A 190 -9.97 11.64 8.17
CA TYR A 190 -10.56 10.31 8.03
C TYR A 190 -11.59 10.00 9.12
N SER A 191 -12.63 9.28 8.71
CA SER A 191 -13.73 8.83 9.57
C SER A 191 -14.33 7.55 8.98
N MET A 192 -14.98 6.74 9.83
CA MET A 192 -15.80 5.61 9.38
C MET A 192 -17.15 6.07 8.81
N GLY A 193 -17.57 7.31 9.12
CA GLY A 193 -18.77 7.94 8.58
C GLY A 193 -18.44 8.92 7.45
N ARG A 194 -19.30 9.93 7.29
CA ARG A 194 -19.03 11.03 6.36
C ARG A 194 -17.76 11.76 6.77
N GLN A 195 -16.85 11.91 5.82
CA GLN A 195 -15.58 12.61 6.01
C GLN A 195 -15.72 14.12 5.75
N ASN A 196 -14.69 14.89 6.09
CA ASN A 196 -14.72 16.36 6.02
C ASN A 196 -14.94 16.92 4.61
N TRP A 197 -14.59 16.18 3.56
CA TRP A 197 -14.82 16.58 2.18
C TRP A 197 -16.26 16.43 1.70
N PHE A 198 -17.14 15.74 2.45
CA PHE A 198 -18.50 15.43 1.99
C PHE A 198 -19.32 16.68 1.57
N PRO A 199 -19.34 17.79 2.33
CA PRO A 199 -20.04 19.01 1.90
C PRO A 199 -19.39 19.66 0.67
N ALA A 200 -18.06 19.70 0.61
CA ALA A 200 -17.32 20.31 -0.49
C ALA A 200 -17.58 19.57 -1.81
N VAL A 201 -17.51 18.23 -1.80
CA VAL A 201 -17.83 17.39 -2.96
C VAL A 201 -19.30 17.53 -3.36
N GLY A 202 -20.22 17.72 -2.39
CA GLY A 202 -21.62 18.03 -2.67
C GLY A 202 -21.79 19.34 -3.47
N GLU A 203 -21.02 20.37 -3.11
CA GLU A 203 -21.02 21.64 -3.85
C GLU A 203 -20.35 21.52 -5.23
N GLU A 204 -19.26 20.75 -5.35
CA GLU A 204 -18.63 20.44 -6.64
C GLU A 204 -19.61 19.71 -7.58
N HIS A 205 -20.33 18.72 -7.06
CA HIS A 205 -21.38 18.01 -7.80
C HIS A 205 -22.47 18.96 -8.28
N ARG A 206 -23.01 19.79 -7.39
CA ARG A 206 -24.04 20.79 -7.73
C ARG A 206 -23.52 21.77 -8.79
N HIS A 207 -22.27 22.23 -8.66
CA HIS A 207 -21.65 23.13 -9.62
C HIS A 207 -21.58 22.51 -11.03
N VAL A 208 -21.16 21.24 -11.14
CA VAL A 208 -21.09 20.55 -12.43
C VAL A 208 -22.50 20.37 -13.03
N ARG A 209 -23.52 20.17 -12.20
CA ARG A 209 -24.91 19.99 -12.65
C ARG A 209 -25.57 21.28 -13.14
N GLU A 210 -25.25 22.39 -12.50
CA GLU A 210 -25.92 23.68 -12.74
C GLU A 210 -25.08 24.63 -13.62
N LYS A 211 -23.78 24.34 -13.78
CA LYS A 211 -22.80 25.21 -14.46
C LYS A 211 -21.84 24.37 -15.31
N VAL A 212 -20.54 24.67 -15.25
CA VAL A 212 -19.49 24.01 -16.03
C VAL A 212 -18.38 23.59 -15.07
N GLY A 213 -18.02 22.31 -15.10
CA GLY A 213 -16.87 21.77 -14.37
C GLY A 213 -15.74 21.35 -15.30
N ILE A 214 -14.51 21.40 -14.79
CA ILE A 214 -13.32 20.92 -15.49
C ILE A 214 -12.74 19.77 -14.67
N PHE A 215 -12.47 18.65 -15.35
CA PHE A 215 -11.86 17.47 -14.73
C PHE A 215 -10.50 17.21 -15.35
N ASP A 216 -9.47 17.07 -14.52
CA ASP A 216 -8.17 16.60 -14.97
C ASP A 216 -8.19 15.08 -15.15
N GLN A 217 -8.20 14.65 -16.41
CA GLN A 217 -8.14 13.23 -16.81
C GLN A 217 -6.75 12.82 -17.34
N SER A 218 -5.71 13.62 -17.07
CA SER A 218 -4.34 13.36 -17.55
C SER A 218 -3.82 11.98 -17.13
N SER A 219 -4.27 11.48 -15.98
CA SER A 219 -3.84 10.18 -15.42
C SER A 219 -4.44 8.96 -16.12
N PHE A 220 -5.40 9.11 -17.03
CA PHE A 220 -5.98 7.98 -17.74
C PHE A 220 -4.92 7.32 -18.64
N ALA A 221 -5.01 5.99 -18.73
CA ALA A 221 -4.23 5.20 -19.67
C ALA A 221 -4.59 5.59 -21.10
N LYS A 222 -3.59 5.63 -21.97
CA LYS A 222 -3.69 6.01 -23.37
C LYS A 222 -2.88 4.96 -24.15
N TYR A 223 -3.52 4.30 -25.11
CA TYR A 223 -2.96 3.18 -25.88
C TYR A 223 -2.91 3.53 -27.36
#